data_AF-A0A7C4ILX5-F1
#
_entry.id   AF-A0A7C4ILX5-F1
#
_cell.length_a   1.000
_cell.length_b   1.000
_cell.length_c   1.000
_cell.angle_alpha   90.00
_cell.angle_beta   90.00
_cell.angle_gamma   90.00
#
_symmetry.space_group_name_H-M   'P 1'
#
loop_
_entity.id
_entity.type
_entity.pdbx_description
1 polymer ?
#
loop_
_entity_poly.entity_id
_entity_poly.type
_entity_poly.pdbx_seq_one_letter_code
_entity_poly.pdbx_strand_id
1 'polypeptide(L)'
;MSNRRTRRAKLHAAVFAAANLAALPCAGAELLLDLRVAGGGKSALVQQAGDVVNLELYALVRDANANPADNGLNATQGAFTSGNGGLKGNIAASLPPAYAQFGSANPAPADLDGDGDMDVGALPAASSGFWIASAGVSGTFGSSSGVENIGGVDYKAWLIGTATFTAGDVQSCTTQLSYQPRIGDANLGVYPHKYYADGGVFTSILATDVRLSLGEAVTVTRAAVWNGGMGAWETAANWSAGLVPGSACVVQIDASKPAASTVTLTSMTTVGGLTIDGGDTLLVNAGGRLVINYTGSSPAATIRGYLAGGCNGGLWTGTGIASSDAASAGNTAVGWIDGGGAITVRYTLYGDATLDGTVNFADLLALSQNYNTSGRQWIDGDSDYDGFVNFADLLRLSQNYNQSLPSGAAAVPEPSALSVLGLSVLLLRRRRAFYGR
;
A
#
# COMPACT_ATOMS: atom_id res chain seq x y z
N MET A 1 -19.33 -42.80 -12.92
CA MET A 1 -19.45 -42.72 -11.44
C MET A 1 -18.35 -41.81 -10.92
N SER A 2 -18.75 -40.60 -10.54
CA SER A 2 -17.93 -39.51 -10.01
C SER A 2 -17.65 -39.74 -8.53
N ASN A 3 -16.46 -39.35 -8.05
CA ASN A 3 -16.13 -38.83 -6.71
C ASN A 3 -14.62 -39.04 -6.46
N ARG A 4 -13.82 -38.15 -5.88
CA ARG A 4 -14.01 -36.81 -5.30
C ARG A 4 -12.64 -36.15 -5.25
N ARG A 5 -12.57 -34.90 -5.71
CA ARG A 5 -11.41 -34.00 -5.59
C ARG A 5 -11.19 -33.63 -4.13
N THR A 6 -10.04 -33.95 -3.56
CA THR A 6 -9.55 -33.35 -2.31
C THR A 6 -8.95 -31.97 -2.61
N ARG A 7 -9.76 -30.92 -2.53
CA ARG A 7 -9.24 -29.55 -2.38
C ARG A 7 -8.84 -29.35 -0.92
N ARG A 8 -7.55 -29.44 -0.62
CA ARG A 8 -6.99 -28.85 0.60
C ARG A 8 -6.95 -27.33 0.39
N ALA A 9 -7.93 -26.62 0.94
CA ALA A 9 -7.85 -25.18 1.11
C ALA A 9 -6.66 -24.89 2.05
N LYS A 10 -5.66 -24.16 1.54
CA LYS A 10 -4.60 -23.60 2.38
C LYS A 10 -5.23 -22.55 3.27
N LEU A 11 -5.33 -22.87 4.55
CA LEU A 11 -5.62 -21.92 5.62
C LEU A 11 -4.42 -20.98 5.70
N HIS A 12 -4.52 -19.77 5.12
CA HIS A 12 -3.56 -18.72 5.41
C HIS A 12 -3.91 -18.18 6.79
N ALA A 13 -3.11 -18.57 7.79
CA ALA A 13 -3.13 -17.92 9.09
C ALA A 13 -2.63 -16.47 8.88
N ALA A 14 -3.55 -15.51 8.94
CA ALA A 14 -3.20 -14.10 8.92
C ALA A 14 -2.56 -13.75 10.27
N VAL A 15 -1.28 -13.39 10.24
CA VAL A 15 -0.55 -12.81 11.37
C VAL A 15 -1.10 -11.39 11.56
N PHE A 16 -1.75 -11.16 12.71
CA PHE A 16 -2.27 -9.84 13.08
C PHE A 16 -1.09 -8.89 13.37
N ALA A 17 -0.99 -7.81 12.60
CA ALA A 17 -0.16 -6.67 12.97
C ALA A 17 -0.97 -5.77 13.91
N ALA A 18 -1.01 -6.12 15.20
CA ALA A 18 -1.35 -5.19 16.27
C ALA A 18 -0.08 -4.41 16.61
N ALA A 19 0.22 -3.36 15.85
CA ALA A 19 1.34 -2.49 16.18
C ALA A 19 0.91 -1.56 17.34
N ASN A 20 1.67 -1.61 18.43
CA ASN A 20 1.60 -0.73 19.60
C ASN A 20 0.41 -0.85 20.58
N LEU A 21 -0.13 -2.06 20.80
CA LEU A 21 -0.73 -2.35 22.12
C LEU A 21 0.38 -2.84 23.05
N ALA A 22 1.16 -1.91 23.62
CA ALA A 22 1.80 -2.20 24.89
C ALA A 22 0.66 -2.46 25.87
N ALA A 23 0.51 -3.70 26.32
CA ALA A 23 -0.50 -4.08 27.30
C ALA A 23 -0.39 -3.11 28.50
N LEU A 24 -1.32 -2.17 28.59
CA LEU A 24 -1.50 -1.38 29.78
C LEU A 24 -1.89 -2.40 30.86
N PRO A 25 -1.14 -2.54 31.96
CA PRO A 25 -1.57 -3.40 33.04
C PRO A 25 -2.76 -2.70 33.71
N CYS A 26 -3.99 -3.07 33.36
CA CYS A 26 -5.19 -2.60 34.03
C CYS A 26 -6.02 -3.79 34.52
N ALA A 27 -6.39 -3.76 35.80
CA ALA A 27 -7.21 -4.76 36.49
C ALA A 27 -8.72 -4.52 36.27
N GLY A 28 -9.16 -4.25 35.03
CA GLY A 28 -10.51 -3.80 34.74
C GLY A 28 -11.03 -4.26 33.38
N ALA A 29 -12.34 -4.12 33.18
CA ALA A 29 -13.01 -4.51 31.94
C ALA A 29 -12.70 -3.57 30.78
N GLU A 30 -12.55 -4.13 29.57
CA GLU A 30 -12.08 -3.47 28.36
C GLU A 30 -13.01 -3.79 27.19
N LEU A 31 -13.16 -2.81 26.30
CA LEU A 31 -13.83 -2.96 25.01
C LEU A 31 -12.86 -2.50 23.92
N LEU A 32 -12.57 -3.39 22.98
CA LEU A 32 -11.84 -3.07 21.75
C LEU A 32 -12.80 -3.18 20.58
N LEU A 33 -12.92 -2.10 19.80
CA LEU A 33 -13.68 -2.10 18.55
C LEU A 33 -12.72 -2.16 17.37
N ASP A 34 -12.87 -3.20 16.56
CA ASP A 34 -11.85 -3.56 15.59
C ASP A 34 -12.48 -3.79 14.20
N LEU A 35 -12.30 -2.81 13.30
CA LEU A 35 -12.73 -2.91 11.90
C LEU A 35 -11.69 -3.69 11.10
N ARG A 36 -12.13 -4.71 10.36
CA ARG A 36 -11.24 -5.60 9.61
C ARG A 36 -11.76 -5.81 8.20
N VAL A 37 -10.87 -6.24 7.30
CA VAL A 37 -11.30 -6.88 6.05
C VAL A 37 -11.97 -8.21 6.39
N ALA A 38 -13.04 -8.57 5.68
CA ALA A 38 -13.74 -9.82 5.90
C ALA A 38 -12.78 -11.01 5.74
N GLY A 39 -12.82 -11.93 6.71
CA GLY A 39 -11.84 -13.04 6.81
C GLY A 39 -10.57 -12.70 7.60
N GLY A 40 -10.45 -11.47 8.10
CA GLY A 40 -9.34 -10.99 8.93
C GLY A 40 -8.33 -10.13 8.17
N GLY A 41 -7.61 -9.27 8.90
CA GLY A 41 -6.55 -8.40 8.35
C GLY A 41 -6.89 -6.91 8.28
N LYS A 42 -5.88 -6.12 7.92
CA LYS A 42 -5.89 -4.64 7.94
C LYS A 42 -5.58 -3.99 6.59
N SER A 43 -5.52 -4.79 5.53
CA SER A 43 -5.17 -4.33 4.20
C SER A 43 -6.04 -4.99 3.14
N ALA A 44 -6.52 -4.21 2.18
CA ALA A 44 -7.20 -4.71 1.00
C ALA A 44 -6.62 -4.07 -0.26
N LEU A 45 -6.66 -4.79 -1.37
CA LEU A 45 -6.27 -4.30 -2.69
C LEU A 45 -7.52 -4.11 -3.55
N VAL A 46 -7.61 -2.97 -4.23
CA VAL A 46 -8.60 -2.71 -5.30
C VAL A 46 -7.85 -2.37 -6.60
N GLN A 47 -8.43 -2.67 -7.75
CA GLN A 47 -7.82 -2.45 -9.06
C GLN A 47 -8.57 -1.38 -9.86
N GLN A 48 -9.89 -1.31 -9.71
CA GLN A 48 -10.76 -0.43 -10.50
C GLN A 48 -11.93 0.12 -9.68
N ALA A 49 -12.56 1.17 -10.21
CA ALA A 49 -13.82 1.67 -9.67
C ALA A 49 -14.90 0.58 -9.72
N GLY A 50 -15.68 0.47 -8.65
CA GLY A 50 -16.68 -0.56 -8.47
C GLY A 50 -16.17 -1.82 -7.76
N ASP A 51 -14.87 -1.98 -7.56
CA ASP A 51 -14.35 -3.07 -6.71
C ASP A 51 -14.85 -2.90 -5.27
N VAL A 52 -15.28 -4.00 -4.66
CA VAL A 52 -15.89 -4.01 -3.33
C VAL A 52 -14.97 -4.70 -2.32
N VAL A 53 -14.61 -3.96 -1.28
CA VAL A 53 -13.94 -4.50 -0.08
C VAL A 53 -15.00 -4.78 0.97
N ASN A 54 -15.16 -6.05 1.33
CA ASN A 54 -16.03 -6.45 2.43
C ASN A 54 -15.31 -6.27 3.76
N LEU A 55 -16.00 -5.71 4.75
CA LEU A 55 -15.49 -5.34 6.06
C LEU A 55 -16.35 -5.95 7.16
N GLU A 56 -15.71 -6.23 8.28
CA GLU A 56 -16.32 -6.79 9.48
C GLU A 56 -15.88 -5.96 10.68
N LEU A 57 -16.84 -5.45 11.45
CA LEU A 57 -16.58 -4.78 12.71
C LEU A 57 -16.75 -5.79 13.84
N TYR A 58 -15.65 -6.01 14.58
CA TYR A 58 -15.65 -6.84 15.77
C TYR A 58 -15.66 -6.00 17.04
N ALA A 59 -16.36 -6.50 18.04
CA ALA A 59 -16.20 -6.06 19.42
C ALA A 59 -15.51 -7.17 20.20
N LEU A 60 -14.41 -6.81 20.85
CA LEU A 60 -13.61 -7.68 21.68
C LEU A 60 -13.77 -7.20 23.11
N VAL A 61 -14.40 -8.03 23.95
CA VAL A 61 -14.67 -7.70 25.35
C VAL A 61 -13.83 -8.60 26.23
N ARG A 62 -13.24 -7.97 27.23
CA ARG A 62 -12.61 -8.62 28.36
C ARG A 62 -13.11 -7.97 29.64
N ASP A 63 -13.19 -8.73 30.71
CA ASP A 63 -13.49 -8.23 32.04
C ASP A 63 -12.31 -8.43 33.01
N ALA A 64 -12.55 -8.17 34.30
CA ALA A 64 -11.53 -8.23 35.33
C ALA A 64 -11.07 -9.67 35.67
N ASN A 65 -11.90 -10.69 35.40
CA ASN A 65 -11.56 -12.09 35.71
C ASN A 65 -10.84 -12.80 34.54
N ALA A 66 -10.83 -12.18 33.35
CA ALA A 66 -10.19 -12.66 32.12
C ALA A 66 -10.74 -14.01 31.61
N ASN A 67 -11.96 -14.37 32.01
CA ASN A 67 -12.71 -15.48 31.45
C ASN A 67 -13.51 -14.98 30.25
N PRO A 68 -13.29 -15.51 29.04
CA PRO A 68 -14.09 -15.09 27.89
C PRO A 68 -15.48 -15.74 27.84
N ALA A 69 -15.79 -16.70 28.73
CA ALA A 69 -17.03 -17.47 28.66
C ALA A 69 -18.26 -16.75 29.23
N ASP A 70 -18.07 -15.75 30.10
CA ASP A 70 -19.08 -15.00 30.83
C ASP A 70 -19.23 -13.54 30.36
N ASN A 71 -18.40 -13.11 29.40
CA ASN A 71 -18.52 -11.81 28.77
C ASN A 71 -19.72 -11.73 27.82
N GLY A 72 -20.34 -10.56 27.74
CA GLY A 72 -21.44 -10.30 26.81
C GLY A 72 -21.44 -8.86 26.30
N LEU A 73 -21.80 -8.66 25.04
CA LEU A 73 -21.94 -7.32 24.46
C LEU A 73 -23.40 -7.02 24.14
N ASN A 74 -23.91 -5.91 24.66
CA ASN A 74 -25.29 -5.52 24.44
C ASN A 74 -25.46 -4.52 23.33
N ALA A 75 -24.69 -3.42 23.34
CA ALA A 75 -24.84 -2.40 22.32
C ALA A 75 -23.56 -1.58 22.10
N THR A 76 -23.37 -1.19 20.83
CA THR A 76 -22.30 -0.30 20.38
C THR A 76 -22.85 0.65 19.33
N GLN A 77 -22.27 1.84 19.25
CA GLN A 77 -22.73 2.89 18.34
C GLN A 77 -21.58 3.76 17.83
N GLY A 78 -21.71 4.24 16.60
CA GLY A 78 -20.64 5.02 15.97
C GLY A 78 -20.90 5.27 14.49
N ALA A 79 -19.82 5.55 13.77
CA ALA A 79 -19.80 5.78 12.34
C ALA A 79 -18.66 4.98 11.70
N PHE A 80 -18.82 4.66 10.42
CA PHE A 80 -17.73 4.15 9.59
C PHE A 80 -17.30 5.31 8.71
N THR A 81 -16.00 5.59 8.71
CA THR A 81 -15.43 6.68 7.94
C THR A 81 -14.36 6.14 7.01
N SER A 82 -14.32 6.65 5.79
CA SER A 82 -13.11 6.78 4.99
C SER A 82 -12.26 7.91 5.60
N GLY A 83 -11.13 8.22 5.00
CA GLY A 83 -10.21 9.21 5.56
C GLY A 83 -9.02 9.44 4.66
N ASN A 84 -7.96 10.02 5.26
CA ASN A 84 -6.74 10.48 4.59
C ASN A 84 -6.22 9.53 3.49
N GLY A 85 -5.97 10.13 2.32
CA GLY A 85 -5.61 9.42 1.11
C GLY A 85 -6.80 9.46 0.17
N GLY A 86 -6.70 10.31 -0.85
CA GLY A 86 -7.84 10.69 -1.71
C GLY A 86 -8.36 9.61 -2.66
N LEU A 87 -8.29 8.32 -2.28
CA LEU A 87 -8.94 7.23 -3.00
C LEU A 87 -10.38 7.24 -2.52
N LYS A 88 -11.26 7.86 -3.31
CA LYS A 88 -12.65 8.02 -2.94
C LYS A 88 -13.38 6.70 -3.04
N GLY A 89 -14.35 6.47 -2.18
CA GLY A 89 -15.32 5.39 -2.33
C GLY A 89 -16.52 5.55 -1.43
N ASN A 90 -17.50 4.65 -1.58
CA ASN A 90 -18.71 4.73 -0.77
C ASN A 90 -18.74 3.57 0.21
N ILE A 91 -18.95 3.89 1.48
CA ILE A 91 -19.20 2.90 2.52
C ILE A 91 -20.70 2.61 2.56
N ALA A 92 -21.05 1.36 2.82
CA ALA A 92 -22.38 0.96 3.27
C ALA A 92 -22.22 0.03 4.46
N ALA A 93 -23.02 0.19 5.51
CA ALA A 93 -22.97 -0.66 6.70
C ALA A 93 -24.32 -1.33 6.96
N SER A 94 -24.26 -2.55 7.49
CA SER A 94 -25.44 -3.33 7.84
C SER A 94 -25.24 -4.07 9.16
N LEU A 95 -26.36 -4.42 9.79
CA LEU A 95 -26.39 -5.10 11.07
C LEU A 95 -26.58 -6.62 10.88
N PRO A 96 -25.73 -7.46 11.50
CA PRO A 96 -25.97 -8.89 11.54
C PRO A 96 -27.19 -9.22 12.44
N PRO A 97 -27.88 -10.35 12.22
CA PRO A 97 -29.15 -10.66 12.89
C PRO A 97 -29.13 -10.61 14.42
N ALA A 98 -28.02 -10.99 15.05
CA ALA A 98 -27.88 -10.95 16.51
C ALA A 98 -27.89 -9.52 17.08
N TYR A 99 -27.58 -8.52 16.26
CA TYR A 99 -27.45 -7.12 16.64
C TYR A 99 -28.46 -6.20 15.95
N ALA A 100 -29.53 -6.77 15.39
CA ALA A 100 -30.61 -6.05 14.71
C ALA A 100 -31.89 -5.93 15.58
N GLN A 101 -31.76 -5.92 16.91
CA GLN A 101 -32.89 -5.83 17.84
C GLN A 101 -33.45 -4.40 17.95
N PHE A 102 -34.52 -4.21 18.75
CA PHE A 102 -35.14 -2.89 18.96
C PHE A 102 -34.13 -1.83 19.42
N GLY A 103 -34.15 -0.68 18.75
CA GLY A 103 -33.19 0.43 18.96
C GLY A 103 -31.94 0.37 18.08
N SER A 104 -31.75 -0.70 17.30
CA SER A 104 -30.68 -0.78 16.30
C SER A 104 -31.04 0.03 15.06
N ALA A 105 -30.04 0.62 14.42
CA ALA A 105 -30.22 1.45 13.23
C ALA A 105 -29.00 1.34 12.31
N ASN A 106 -29.24 1.25 11.01
CA ASN A 106 -28.19 1.45 10.04
C ASN A 106 -27.91 2.96 9.91
N PRO A 107 -26.64 3.35 9.67
CA PRO A 107 -26.25 4.72 9.47
C PRO A 107 -26.78 5.23 8.14
N ALA A 108 -27.04 6.54 8.07
CA ALA A 108 -27.30 7.19 6.79
C ALA A 108 -25.97 7.47 6.07
N PRO A 109 -25.92 7.37 4.73
CA PRO A 109 -24.81 7.90 3.95
C PRO A 109 -24.64 9.39 4.18
N ALA A 110 -23.42 9.83 4.45
CA ALA A 110 -23.05 11.23 4.63
C ALA A 110 -21.58 11.39 4.24
N ASP A 111 -21.19 12.53 3.69
CA ASP A 111 -19.79 12.90 3.52
C ASP A 111 -19.34 13.54 4.85
N LEU A 112 -18.65 12.79 5.71
CA LEU A 112 -18.35 13.22 7.09
C LEU A 112 -17.02 13.98 7.20
N ASP A 113 -16.10 13.75 6.27
CA ASP A 113 -14.78 14.39 6.26
C ASP A 113 -14.59 15.44 5.16
N GLY A 114 -15.58 15.58 4.25
CA GLY A 114 -15.62 16.62 3.22
C GLY A 114 -14.75 16.29 2.00
N ASP A 115 -14.33 15.04 1.84
CA ASP A 115 -13.52 14.62 0.71
C ASP A 115 -14.37 14.31 -0.55
N GLY A 116 -15.70 14.31 -0.40
CA GLY A 116 -16.67 14.11 -1.47
C GLY A 116 -17.03 12.64 -1.75
N ASP A 117 -16.56 11.72 -0.92
CA ASP A 117 -16.99 10.33 -0.89
C ASP A 117 -18.09 10.12 0.17
N MET A 118 -18.86 9.02 0.08
CA MET A 118 -19.95 8.77 1.03
C MET A 118 -19.46 7.84 2.14
N ASP A 119 -19.15 8.42 3.29
CA ASP A 119 -19.11 7.71 4.57
C ASP A 119 -20.50 7.22 4.98
N VAL A 120 -20.56 6.55 6.13
CA VAL A 120 -21.83 6.23 6.77
C VAL A 120 -21.82 6.51 8.27
N GLY A 121 -22.72 7.38 8.69
CA GLY A 121 -22.96 7.68 10.10
C GLY A 121 -23.08 9.18 10.33
N ALA A 122 -22.58 9.61 11.47
CA ALA A 122 -22.47 11.02 11.81
C ALA A 122 -21.19 11.26 12.62
N LEU A 123 -20.71 12.49 12.64
CA LEU A 123 -19.56 12.88 13.46
C LEU A 123 -19.82 12.54 14.94
N PRO A 124 -18.78 12.19 15.72
CA PRO A 124 -18.95 11.60 17.06
C PRO A 124 -19.83 12.39 18.05
N ALA A 125 -20.00 13.70 17.87
CA ALA A 125 -20.83 14.57 18.71
C ALA A 125 -22.28 14.76 18.24
N ALA A 126 -22.68 14.23 17.08
CA ALA A 126 -24.03 14.40 16.58
C ALA A 126 -25.10 13.72 17.46
N SER A 127 -26.36 14.17 17.34
CA SER A 127 -27.50 13.66 18.12
C SER A 127 -28.24 12.49 17.44
N SER A 128 -28.08 12.31 16.12
CA SER A 128 -28.75 11.27 15.32
C SER A 128 -27.93 10.90 14.07
N GLY A 129 -28.29 9.81 13.39
CA GLY A 129 -27.69 9.39 12.10
C GLY A 129 -26.61 8.30 12.19
N PHE A 130 -26.28 7.84 13.40
CA PHE A 130 -25.26 6.84 13.66
C PHE A 130 -25.69 5.42 13.33
N TRP A 131 -24.69 4.57 13.14
CA TRP A 131 -24.86 3.13 13.23
C TRP A 131 -25.05 2.72 14.69
N ILE A 132 -26.06 1.90 14.98
CA ILE A 132 -26.33 1.34 16.30
C ILE A 132 -26.55 -0.17 16.15
N ALA A 133 -25.67 -0.97 16.75
CA ALA A 133 -25.84 -2.40 16.93
C ALA A 133 -26.34 -2.68 18.34
N SER A 134 -27.44 -3.42 18.48
CA SER A 134 -27.97 -3.84 19.77
C SER A 134 -28.48 -5.28 19.73
N ALA A 135 -28.07 -6.07 20.72
CA ALA A 135 -28.58 -7.42 20.99
C ALA A 135 -29.77 -7.43 21.97
N GLY A 136 -30.24 -6.25 22.42
CA GLY A 136 -31.37 -6.13 23.35
C GLY A 136 -31.05 -6.50 24.80
N VAL A 137 -31.91 -6.07 25.73
CA VAL A 137 -31.70 -6.16 27.19
C VAL A 137 -31.76 -7.57 27.78
N SER A 138 -32.26 -8.54 27.01
CA SER A 138 -32.40 -9.95 27.41
C SER A 138 -31.29 -10.86 26.87
N GLY A 139 -30.33 -10.30 26.12
CA GLY A 139 -29.00 -10.85 25.89
C GLY A 139 -28.92 -12.30 25.40
N THR A 140 -29.45 -12.61 24.21
CA THR A 140 -29.02 -13.84 23.52
C THR A 140 -27.77 -13.52 22.70
N PHE A 141 -26.59 -13.58 23.30
CA PHE A 141 -25.30 -13.26 22.64
C PHE A 141 -24.82 -14.33 21.65
N GLY A 142 -25.76 -15.05 21.03
CA GLY A 142 -25.59 -16.32 20.30
C GLY A 142 -24.85 -16.25 18.96
N SER A 143 -24.08 -15.19 18.71
CA SER A 143 -23.19 -15.11 17.55
C SER A 143 -21.80 -14.60 17.94
N SER A 144 -21.22 -15.16 19.01
CA SER A 144 -19.79 -14.96 19.25
C SER A 144 -18.99 -15.60 18.11
N SER A 145 -18.03 -14.88 17.53
CA SER A 145 -17.11 -15.43 16.54
C SER A 145 -16.03 -16.32 17.18
N GLY A 146 -15.83 -16.21 18.50
CA GLY A 146 -14.92 -17.07 19.25
C GLY A 146 -14.21 -16.31 20.36
N VAL A 147 -13.03 -16.81 20.73
CA VAL A 147 -12.07 -16.16 21.63
C VAL A 147 -10.84 -15.79 20.80
N GLU A 148 -10.33 -14.58 20.99
CA GLU A 148 -9.14 -14.07 20.32
C GLU A 148 -8.06 -13.72 21.35
N ASN A 149 -6.82 -14.17 21.11
CA ASN A 149 -5.69 -13.84 21.95
C ASN A 149 -4.90 -12.67 21.36
N ILE A 150 -4.79 -11.58 22.10
CA ILE A 150 -4.05 -10.37 21.71
C ILE A 150 -3.03 -10.07 22.79
N GLY A 151 -1.74 -10.06 22.44
CA GLY A 151 -0.67 -9.77 23.42
C GLY A 151 -0.64 -10.71 24.62
N GLY A 152 -1.09 -11.96 24.46
CA GLY A 152 -1.18 -12.93 25.55
C GLY A 152 -2.47 -12.84 26.38
N VAL A 153 -3.42 -11.99 25.98
CA VAL A 153 -4.69 -11.77 26.66
C VAL A 153 -5.84 -12.31 25.82
N ASP A 154 -6.74 -13.07 26.43
CA ASP A 154 -7.94 -13.60 25.78
C ASP A 154 -9.11 -12.59 25.85
N TYR A 155 -9.68 -12.30 24.69
CA TYR A 155 -10.89 -11.51 24.53
C TYR A 155 -12.01 -12.39 23.94
N LYS A 156 -13.23 -12.18 24.41
CA LYS A 156 -14.41 -12.74 23.75
C LYS A 156 -14.75 -11.83 22.57
N ALA A 157 -14.89 -12.40 21.37
CA ALA A 157 -15.11 -11.65 20.14
C ALA A 157 -16.53 -11.86 19.58
N TRP A 158 -17.13 -10.77 19.09
CA TRP A 158 -18.40 -10.78 18.38
C TRP A 158 -18.31 -9.97 17.09
N LEU A 159 -18.84 -10.52 16.00
CA LEU A 159 -19.16 -9.76 14.81
C LEU A 159 -20.40 -8.91 15.09
N ILE A 160 -20.21 -7.59 15.15
CA ILE A 160 -21.27 -6.64 15.54
C ILE A 160 -21.82 -5.86 14.36
N GLY A 161 -21.05 -5.74 13.28
CA GLY A 161 -21.44 -5.03 12.07
C GLY A 161 -20.70 -5.56 10.85
N THR A 162 -21.32 -5.46 9.69
CA THR A 162 -20.64 -5.63 8.41
C THR A 162 -20.69 -4.33 7.63
N ALA A 163 -19.67 -4.06 6.85
CA ALA A 163 -19.66 -2.93 5.93
C ALA A 163 -19.04 -3.32 4.59
N THR A 164 -19.31 -2.53 3.58
CA THR A 164 -18.67 -2.64 2.26
C THR A 164 -18.10 -1.29 1.90
N PHE A 165 -16.86 -1.24 1.43
CA PHE A 165 -16.31 -0.10 0.75
C PHE A 165 -16.29 -0.39 -0.74
N THR A 166 -17.01 0.41 -1.53
CA THR A 166 -17.01 0.33 -2.99
C THR A 166 -16.10 1.42 -3.53
N ALA A 167 -14.99 1.04 -4.18
CA ALA A 167 -14.03 1.98 -4.72
C ALA A 167 -14.69 2.89 -5.77
N GLY A 168 -14.50 4.20 -5.62
CA GLY A 168 -15.09 5.25 -6.46
C GLY A 168 -14.04 5.95 -7.33
N ASP A 169 -13.93 7.28 -7.21
CA ASP A 169 -12.95 8.07 -7.97
C ASP A 169 -11.52 7.80 -7.51
N VAL A 170 -10.71 7.30 -8.45
CA VAL A 170 -9.44 6.66 -8.15
C VAL A 170 -8.21 7.56 -8.35
N GLN A 171 -8.30 8.86 -8.06
CA GLN A 171 -7.18 9.79 -8.29
C GLN A 171 -6.04 9.67 -7.26
N SER A 172 -6.17 8.81 -6.26
CA SER A 172 -5.14 8.48 -5.28
C SER A 172 -5.00 6.97 -5.13
N CYS A 173 -3.94 6.55 -4.45
CA CYS A 173 -3.56 5.16 -4.31
C CYS A 173 -3.98 4.49 -3.01
N THR A 174 -4.39 5.24 -2.00
CA THR A 174 -4.77 4.67 -0.71
C THR A 174 -5.89 5.47 -0.11
N THR A 175 -6.72 4.80 0.68
CA THR A 175 -7.59 5.41 1.70
C THR A 175 -7.52 4.56 2.97
N GLN A 176 -7.85 5.15 4.11
CA GLN A 176 -7.94 4.46 5.38
C GLN A 176 -9.39 4.42 5.84
N LEU A 177 -9.87 3.21 6.15
CA LEU A 177 -11.21 2.98 6.64
C LEU A 177 -11.15 2.73 8.14
N SER A 178 -11.97 3.46 8.87
CA SER A 178 -11.99 3.46 10.33
C SER A 178 -13.40 3.33 10.88
N TYR A 179 -13.48 2.89 12.13
CA TYR A 179 -14.70 3.00 12.91
C TYR A 179 -14.51 4.07 13.99
N GLN A 180 -15.45 5.00 14.09
CA GLN A 180 -15.43 6.09 15.05
C GLN A 180 -16.58 5.92 16.06
N PRO A 181 -16.28 5.61 17.33
CA PRO A 181 -17.30 5.52 18.37
C PRO A 181 -17.97 6.87 18.63
N ARG A 182 -19.24 6.84 19.01
CA ARG A 182 -19.98 8.05 19.36
C ARG A 182 -19.59 8.55 20.75
N ILE A 183 -19.40 9.86 20.91
CA ILE A 183 -19.16 10.50 22.20
C ILE A 183 -20.46 10.44 23.01
N GLY A 184 -20.50 9.58 24.03
CA GLY A 184 -21.65 9.40 24.90
C GLY A 184 -21.83 10.56 25.87
N ASP A 185 -22.35 11.70 25.41
CA ASP A 185 -22.78 12.79 26.30
C ASP A 185 -24.23 12.57 26.75
N ALA A 186 -24.41 12.30 28.05
CA ALA A 186 -25.73 12.15 28.66
C ALA A 186 -26.59 13.42 28.52
N ASN A 187 -25.98 14.61 28.41
CA ASN A 187 -26.68 15.87 28.20
C ASN A 187 -27.29 15.99 26.79
N LEU A 188 -26.81 15.19 25.84
CA LEU A 188 -27.31 15.11 24.47
C LEU A 188 -28.27 13.92 24.26
N GLY A 189 -28.68 13.22 25.33
CA GLY A 189 -29.55 12.05 25.25
C GLY A 189 -28.87 10.83 24.62
N VAL A 190 -27.52 10.79 24.65
CA VAL A 190 -26.71 9.76 24.00
C VAL A 190 -26.34 8.68 25.00
N TYR A 191 -26.66 7.42 24.67
CA TYR A 191 -26.36 6.28 25.54
C TYR A 191 -24.91 5.80 25.37
N PRO A 192 -24.22 5.40 26.44
CA PRO A 192 -22.88 4.79 26.36
C PRO A 192 -22.90 3.45 25.62
N HIS A 193 -21.71 2.94 25.23
CA HIS A 193 -21.55 1.54 24.84
C HIS A 193 -21.82 0.65 26.04
N LYS A 194 -22.56 -0.44 25.85
CA LYS A 194 -23.03 -1.30 26.95
C LYS A 194 -22.60 -2.74 26.74
N TYR A 195 -22.01 -3.32 27.77
CA TYR A 195 -21.64 -4.73 27.83
C TYR A 195 -21.81 -5.26 29.25
N TYR A 196 -21.83 -6.57 29.40
CA TYR A 196 -21.90 -7.25 30.68
C TYR A 196 -20.51 -7.66 31.14
N ALA A 197 -20.20 -7.38 32.40
CA ALA A 197 -19.08 -7.97 33.10
C ALA A 197 -19.60 -9.08 34.03
N ASP A 198 -18.73 -10.04 34.39
CA ASP A 198 -18.99 -11.16 35.31
C ASP A 198 -20.02 -10.83 36.40
N GLY A 199 -21.12 -11.61 36.44
CA GLY A 199 -22.28 -11.39 37.31
C GLY A 199 -23.51 -10.76 36.66
N GLY A 200 -23.48 -10.49 35.34
CA GLY A 200 -24.66 -10.05 34.59
C GLY A 200 -25.05 -8.59 34.83
N VAL A 201 -24.09 -7.76 35.25
CA VAL A 201 -24.27 -6.31 35.40
C VAL A 201 -23.73 -5.58 34.18
N PHE A 202 -24.49 -4.61 33.69
CA PHE A 202 -24.05 -3.75 32.60
C PHE A 202 -22.96 -2.79 33.05
N THR A 203 -21.78 -2.91 32.45
CA THR A 203 -20.79 -1.84 32.45
C THR A 203 -21.03 -0.94 31.24
N SER A 204 -21.06 0.36 31.50
CA SER A 204 -21.16 1.39 30.46
C SER A 204 -19.79 2.01 30.22
N ILE A 205 -19.40 2.10 28.96
CA ILE A 205 -18.15 2.72 28.50
C ILE A 205 -18.48 3.87 27.54
N LEU A 206 -17.85 5.01 27.77
CA LEU A 206 -17.91 6.18 26.90
C LEU A 206 -16.79 6.14 25.86
N ALA A 207 -16.93 6.86 24.75
CA ALA A 207 -15.87 6.96 23.75
C ALA A 207 -14.57 7.58 24.27
N THR A 208 -14.66 8.38 25.34
CA THR A 208 -13.52 9.02 26.01
C THR A 208 -12.96 8.20 27.18
N ASP A 209 -13.56 7.05 27.48
CA ASP A 209 -13.10 6.17 28.56
C ASP A 209 -11.84 5.42 28.11
N VAL A 210 -10.82 5.37 28.97
CA VAL A 210 -9.55 4.69 28.70
C VAL A 210 -9.71 3.18 28.43
N ARG A 211 -10.83 2.60 28.88
CA ARG A 211 -11.15 1.18 28.68
C ARG A 211 -11.69 0.89 27.28
N LEU A 212 -12.01 1.93 26.49
CA LEU A 212 -12.31 1.78 25.06
C LEU A 212 -11.03 1.95 24.25
N SER A 213 -10.71 0.96 23.43
CA SER A 213 -9.66 1.06 22.43
C SER A 213 -10.20 0.77 21.03
N LEU A 214 -9.49 1.28 20.03
CA LEU A 214 -9.77 1.05 18.63
C LEU A 214 -8.65 0.24 18.01
N GLY A 215 -9.02 -0.68 17.12
CA GLY A 215 -8.05 -1.32 16.24
C GLY A 215 -7.52 -0.34 15.19
N GLU A 216 -6.36 -0.67 14.63
CA GLU A 216 -5.75 0.08 13.52
C GLU A 216 -6.72 0.24 12.34
N ALA A 217 -6.59 1.35 11.61
CA ALA A 217 -7.39 1.57 10.41
C ALA A 217 -7.13 0.49 9.35
N VAL A 218 -8.16 0.13 8.58
CA VAL A 218 -8.01 -0.73 7.41
C VAL A 218 -7.46 0.12 6.26
N THR A 219 -6.31 -0.24 5.72
CA THR A 219 -5.76 0.45 4.55
C THR A 219 -6.24 -0.22 3.27
N VAL A 220 -6.98 0.52 2.44
CA VAL A 220 -7.33 0.07 1.09
C VAL A 220 -6.32 0.69 0.15
N THR A 221 -5.55 -0.15 -0.52
CA THR A 221 -4.57 0.28 -1.52
C THR A 221 -5.08 -0.04 -2.90
N ARG A 222 -4.92 0.92 -3.81
CA ARG A 222 -5.21 0.76 -5.22
C ARG A 222 -3.97 0.26 -5.95
N ALA A 223 -4.17 -0.75 -6.79
CA ALA A 223 -3.22 -1.14 -7.81
C ALA A 223 -3.24 -0.13 -8.97
N ALA A 224 -2.08 0.46 -9.27
CA ALA A 224 -1.87 1.17 -10.51
C ALA A 224 -1.43 0.15 -11.58
N VAL A 225 -2.36 -0.19 -12.46
CA VAL A 225 -2.18 -1.21 -13.50
C VAL A 225 -1.73 -0.58 -14.81
N TRP A 226 -0.69 -1.13 -15.44
CA TRP A 226 -0.32 -0.75 -16.81
C TRP A 226 -1.36 -1.27 -17.80
N ASN A 227 -1.85 -0.40 -18.69
CA ASN A 227 -2.94 -0.73 -19.62
C ASN A 227 -2.49 -1.68 -20.73
N GLY A 228 -1.18 -1.81 -20.97
CA GLY A 228 -0.58 -2.73 -21.91
C GLY A 228 0.25 -2.02 -22.98
N GLY A 229 1.08 -2.79 -23.68
CA GLY A 229 1.92 -2.30 -24.77
C GLY A 229 3.18 -1.56 -24.30
N MET A 230 3.75 -0.75 -25.19
CA MET A 230 5.01 -0.04 -24.97
C MET A 230 4.78 1.43 -24.64
N GLY A 231 5.45 1.97 -23.62
CA GLY A 231 5.32 3.38 -23.30
C GLY A 231 6.15 3.83 -22.10
N ALA A 232 6.14 5.13 -21.83
CA ALA A 232 6.86 5.72 -20.71
C ALA A 232 6.02 5.75 -19.43
N TRP A 233 6.68 5.55 -18.29
CA TRP A 233 6.07 5.49 -16.96
C TRP A 233 5.27 6.75 -16.62
N GLU A 234 5.79 7.93 -16.97
CA GLU A 234 5.16 9.21 -16.65
C GLU A 234 3.90 9.53 -17.49
N THR A 235 3.59 8.72 -18.50
CA THR A 235 2.41 8.93 -19.34
C THR A 235 1.15 8.39 -18.66
N ALA A 236 0.37 9.28 -18.05
CA ALA A 236 -0.89 8.96 -17.36
C ALA A 236 -1.82 8.02 -18.16
N ALA A 237 -2.00 8.25 -19.47
CA ALA A 237 -2.90 7.44 -20.31
C ALA A 237 -2.51 5.95 -20.40
N ASN A 238 -1.27 5.60 -20.09
CA ASN A 238 -0.81 4.22 -20.08
C ASN A 238 -1.17 3.49 -18.79
N TRP A 239 -1.65 4.20 -17.76
CA TRP A 239 -2.06 3.61 -16.50
C TRP A 239 -3.58 3.56 -16.36
N SER A 240 -4.06 2.57 -15.63
CA SER A 240 -5.47 2.47 -15.24
C SER A 240 -5.97 3.79 -14.65
N ALA A 241 -7.11 4.27 -15.15
CA ALA A 241 -7.74 5.54 -14.77
C ALA A 241 -6.84 6.80 -14.83
N GLY A 242 -5.76 6.78 -15.62
CA GLY A 242 -4.90 7.95 -15.79
C GLY A 242 -3.96 8.23 -14.61
N LEU A 243 -3.85 7.32 -13.64
CA LEU A 243 -3.05 7.52 -12.44
C LEU A 243 -1.60 7.10 -12.67
N VAL A 244 -0.68 8.06 -12.77
CA VAL A 244 0.75 7.76 -12.71
C VAL A 244 1.10 7.31 -11.28
N PRO A 245 1.69 6.12 -11.08
CA PRO A 245 1.95 5.60 -9.74
C PRO A 245 2.97 6.45 -8.96
N GLY A 246 2.62 6.79 -7.71
CA GLY A 246 3.47 7.38 -6.69
C GLY A 246 3.70 6.48 -5.48
N SER A 247 4.24 7.05 -4.39
CA SER A 247 4.82 6.29 -3.27
C SER A 247 3.86 5.38 -2.49
N ALA A 248 2.56 5.64 -2.56
CA ALA A 248 1.54 4.84 -1.89
C ALA A 248 0.94 3.74 -2.79
N CYS A 249 1.28 3.73 -4.09
CA CYS A 249 0.67 2.85 -5.08
C CYS A 249 1.36 1.50 -5.14
N VAL A 250 0.58 0.44 -5.25
CA VAL A 250 1.12 -0.86 -5.68
C VAL A 250 1.05 -0.91 -7.20
N VAL A 251 2.17 -1.19 -7.85
CA VAL A 251 2.24 -1.23 -9.31
C VAL A 251 2.07 -2.66 -9.81
N GLN A 252 1.24 -2.82 -10.85
CA GLN A 252 1.12 -4.06 -11.60
C GLN A 252 1.41 -3.77 -13.07
N ILE A 253 2.50 -4.33 -13.59
CA ILE A 253 2.75 -4.28 -15.02
C ILE A 253 1.89 -5.35 -15.69
N ASP A 254 0.95 -4.86 -16.49
CA ASP A 254 0.02 -5.56 -17.38
C ASP A 254 -1.05 -6.48 -16.75
N ALA A 255 -0.93 -6.82 -15.47
CA ALA A 255 -1.96 -7.55 -14.70
C ALA A 255 -2.48 -8.82 -15.40
N SER A 256 -1.54 -9.64 -15.86
CA SER A 256 -1.70 -10.99 -16.39
C SER A 256 -2.40 -11.03 -17.74
N LYS A 257 -2.36 -9.91 -18.47
CA LYS A 257 -2.75 -9.90 -19.88
C LYS A 257 -1.77 -10.74 -20.71
N PRO A 258 -2.25 -11.34 -21.82
CA PRO A 258 -1.46 -12.31 -22.58
C PRO A 258 -0.38 -11.69 -23.47
N ALA A 259 -0.46 -10.39 -23.77
CA ALA A 259 0.45 -9.72 -24.68
C ALA A 259 1.52 -8.97 -23.89
N ALA A 260 2.80 -9.30 -24.11
CA ALA A 260 3.89 -8.67 -23.38
C ALA A 260 3.91 -7.13 -23.50
N SER A 261 4.21 -6.49 -22.38
CA SER A 261 4.28 -5.04 -22.22
C SER A 261 5.70 -4.56 -21.89
N THR A 262 6.02 -3.34 -22.30
CA THR A 262 7.29 -2.69 -21.97
C THR A 262 7.04 -1.30 -21.41
N VAL A 263 7.44 -1.09 -20.17
CA VAL A 263 7.35 0.20 -19.47
C VAL A 263 8.74 0.81 -19.39
N THR A 264 8.91 2.05 -19.82
CA THR A 264 10.20 2.75 -19.76
C THR A 264 10.22 3.77 -18.62
N LEU A 265 11.22 3.66 -17.74
CA LEU A 265 11.48 4.58 -16.64
C LEU A 265 12.83 5.29 -16.84
N THR A 266 12.79 6.61 -16.97
CA THR A 266 13.97 7.49 -17.19
C THR A 266 14.16 8.53 -16.09
N SER A 267 13.33 8.48 -15.05
CA SER A 267 13.36 9.41 -13.92
C SER A 267 13.27 8.67 -12.58
N MET A 268 13.44 9.42 -11.48
CA MET A 268 13.23 8.88 -10.16
C MET A 268 11.72 8.75 -9.87
N THR A 269 11.30 7.58 -9.43
CA THR A 269 9.94 7.31 -8.97
C THR A 269 9.98 6.46 -7.70
N THR A 270 9.00 6.67 -6.83
CA THR A 270 8.81 5.87 -5.62
C THR A 270 7.44 5.22 -5.65
N VAL A 271 7.32 3.96 -5.25
CA VAL A 271 6.08 3.16 -5.20
C VAL A 271 6.00 2.35 -3.90
N GLY A 272 4.82 1.86 -3.56
CA GLY A 272 4.56 1.02 -2.37
C GLY A 272 4.58 -0.49 -2.66
N GLY A 273 4.87 -0.89 -3.91
CA GLY A 273 4.97 -2.27 -4.33
C GLY A 273 5.12 -2.39 -5.84
N LEU A 274 5.68 -3.51 -6.32
CA LEU A 274 5.85 -3.79 -7.73
C LEU A 274 5.57 -5.27 -8.00
N THR A 275 4.71 -5.54 -8.97
CA THR A 275 4.54 -6.84 -9.61
C THR A 275 4.75 -6.68 -11.11
N ILE A 276 5.60 -7.52 -11.69
CA ILE A 276 5.80 -7.65 -13.13
C ILE A 276 5.41 -9.08 -13.51
N ASP A 277 4.51 -9.22 -14.47
CA ASP A 277 4.05 -10.52 -14.91
C ASP A 277 4.99 -11.15 -15.94
N GLY A 278 4.84 -12.46 -16.14
CA GLY A 278 5.74 -13.24 -16.97
C GLY A 278 5.67 -12.80 -18.43
N GLY A 279 6.78 -12.27 -18.96
CA GLY A 279 6.86 -11.76 -20.33
C GLY A 279 6.98 -10.24 -20.39
N ASP A 280 6.60 -9.53 -19.32
CA ASP A 280 6.64 -8.08 -19.28
C ASP A 280 8.00 -7.54 -18.86
N THR A 281 8.25 -6.27 -19.19
CA THR A 281 9.54 -5.63 -18.95
C THR A 281 9.37 -4.21 -18.42
N LEU A 282 10.06 -3.89 -17.33
CA LEU A 282 10.34 -2.54 -16.87
C LEU A 282 11.77 -2.18 -17.27
N LEU A 283 11.93 -1.24 -18.20
CA LEU A 283 13.22 -0.68 -18.60
C LEU A 283 13.62 0.43 -17.64
N VAL A 284 14.65 0.21 -16.84
CA VAL A 284 15.29 1.23 -16.00
C VAL A 284 16.50 1.75 -16.75
N ASN A 285 16.28 2.83 -17.49
CA ASN A 285 17.26 3.43 -18.41
C ASN A 285 18.04 4.56 -17.73
N ALA A 286 18.94 5.23 -18.45
CA ALA A 286 19.71 6.35 -17.92
C ALA A 286 18.78 7.40 -17.28
N GLY A 287 19.11 7.83 -16.05
CA GLY A 287 18.25 8.69 -15.22
C GLY A 287 17.13 7.97 -14.45
N GLY A 288 16.80 6.75 -14.83
CA GLY A 288 15.81 5.89 -14.18
C GLY A 288 16.26 5.41 -12.80
N ARG A 289 15.40 5.66 -11.80
CA ARG A 289 15.57 5.15 -10.43
C ARG A 289 14.20 4.79 -9.86
N LEU A 290 14.01 3.53 -9.53
CA LEU A 290 12.82 3.06 -8.85
C LEU A 290 13.13 2.85 -7.37
N VAL A 291 12.31 3.43 -6.50
CA VAL A 291 12.31 3.15 -5.06
C VAL A 291 11.02 2.44 -4.70
N ILE A 292 11.12 1.28 -4.05
CA ILE A 292 9.97 0.47 -3.63
C ILE A 292 9.95 0.48 -2.11
N ASN A 293 9.07 1.30 -1.54
CA ASN A 293 8.80 1.31 -0.11
C ASN A 293 7.99 0.08 0.26
N TYR A 294 8.32 -0.53 1.40
CA TYR A 294 7.58 -1.67 1.91
C TYR A 294 7.55 -1.64 3.44
N THR A 295 6.54 -2.30 4.00
CA THR A 295 6.44 -2.58 5.44
C THR A 295 6.37 -4.09 5.64
N GLY A 296 6.84 -4.56 6.79
CA GLY A 296 6.89 -6.01 7.07
C GLY A 296 7.98 -6.73 6.25
N SER A 297 7.62 -7.87 5.65
CA SER A 297 8.56 -8.73 4.94
C SER A 297 9.15 -8.04 3.71
N SER A 298 10.48 -8.11 3.56
CA SER A 298 11.18 -7.54 2.40
C SER A 298 10.79 -8.24 1.09
N PRO A 299 10.46 -7.49 0.02
CA PRO A 299 10.21 -8.04 -1.31
C PRO A 299 11.51 -8.32 -2.11
N ALA A 300 12.69 -8.23 -1.48
CA ALA A 300 14.00 -8.35 -2.12
C ALA A 300 14.16 -9.60 -3.00
N ALA A 301 13.66 -10.76 -2.56
CA ALA A 301 13.75 -11.98 -3.34
C ALA A 301 13.00 -11.89 -4.68
N THR A 302 11.82 -11.26 -4.69
CA THR A 302 11.02 -11.03 -5.89
C THR A 302 11.69 -10.02 -6.81
N ILE A 303 12.17 -8.89 -6.27
CA ILE A 303 12.85 -7.86 -7.06
C ILE A 303 14.15 -8.39 -7.69
N ARG A 304 14.94 -9.16 -6.94
CA ARG A 304 16.11 -9.85 -7.48
C ARG A 304 15.75 -10.82 -8.60
N GLY A 305 14.62 -11.53 -8.48
CA GLY A 305 14.11 -12.39 -9.55
C GLY A 305 13.84 -11.62 -10.85
N TYR A 306 13.22 -10.43 -10.75
CA TYR A 306 12.99 -9.57 -11.91
C TYR A 306 14.29 -9.04 -12.51
N LEU A 307 15.26 -8.64 -11.69
CA LEU A 307 16.57 -8.16 -12.15
C LEU A 307 17.40 -9.25 -12.82
N ALA A 308 17.43 -10.46 -12.24
CA ALA A 308 18.14 -11.60 -12.83
C ALA A 308 17.53 -11.99 -14.18
N GLY A 309 16.19 -11.99 -14.29
CA GLY A 309 15.48 -12.20 -15.54
C GLY A 309 15.87 -11.16 -16.61
N GLY A 310 15.88 -9.88 -16.24
CA GLY A 310 16.18 -8.79 -17.17
C GLY A 310 17.66 -8.71 -17.56
N CYS A 311 18.55 -8.99 -16.61
CA CYS A 311 20.00 -9.07 -16.81
C CYS A 311 20.36 -10.04 -17.94
N ASN A 312 19.72 -11.21 -18.00
CA ASN A 312 19.88 -12.19 -19.08
C ASN A 312 21.36 -12.46 -19.44
N GLY A 313 22.18 -12.78 -18.43
CA GLY A 313 23.63 -13.01 -18.60
C GLY A 313 24.44 -11.73 -18.88
N GLY A 314 23.94 -10.57 -18.46
CA GLY A 314 24.57 -9.26 -18.66
C GLY A 314 24.21 -8.56 -19.97
N LEU A 315 23.30 -9.14 -20.76
CA LEU A 315 22.81 -8.56 -22.02
C LEU A 315 21.73 -7.49 -21.81
N TRP A 316 21.05 -7.49 -20.66
CA TRP A 316 19.97 -6.54 -20.32
C TRP A 316 18.78 -6.52 -21.29
N THR A 317 18.54 -7.64 -21.99
CA THR A 317 17.47 -7.83 -22.98
C THR A 317 16.37 -8.79 -22.52
N GLY A 318 16.43 -9.26 -21.27
CA GLY A 318 15.45 -10.20 -20.73
C GLY A 318 14.17 -9.53 -20.24
N THR A 319 13.30 -10.32 -19.61
CA THR A 319 12.02 -9.88 -19.02
C THR A 319 12.16 -9.62 -17.53
N GLY A 320 11.25 -8.87 -16.92
CA GLY A 320 11.38 -8.39 -15.54
C GLY A 320 11.90 -6.95 -15.51
N ILE A 321 13.01 -6.70 -14.82
CA ILE A 321 13.66 -5.38 -14.77
C ILE A 321 14.91 -5.40 -15.65
N ALA A 322 14.86 -4.69 -16.77
CA ALA A 322 15.91 -4.66 -17.79
C ALA A 322 16.35 -3.22 -18.09
N SER A 323 17.23 -3.02 -19.09
CA SER A 323 17.67 -1.69 -19.51
C SER A 323 18.16 -1.72 -20.95
N SER A 324 17.50 -0.97 -21.84
CA SER A 324 17.93 -0.86 -23.23
C SER A 324 19.23 -0.07 -23.36
N ASP A 325 19.46 0.87 -22.46
CA ASP A 325 20.69 1.66 -22.44
C ASP A 325 21.88 0.79 -22.02
N ALA A 326 21.70 -0.05 -20.98
CA ALA A 326 22.72 -1.01 -20.56
C ALA A 326 23.06 -2.04 -21.64
N ALA A 327 22.04 -2.54 -22.33
CA ALA A 327 22.21 -3.45 -23.46
C ALA A 327 23.05 -2.83 -24.60
N SER A 328 23.02 -1.51 -24.75
CA SER A 328 23.76 -0.79 -25.80
C SER A 328 25.18 -0.36 -25.43
N ALA A 329 25.45 -0.13 -24.14
CA ALA A 329 26.74 0.44 -23.68
C ALA A 329 27.78 -0.64 -23.33
N GLY A 330 27.34 -1.80 -22.82
CA GLY A 330 28.21 -2.93 -22.48
C GLY A 330 29.03 -2.79 -21.19
N ASN A 331 29.14 -1.58 -20.61
CA ASN A 331 29.80 -1.35 -19.33
C ASN A 331 28.84 -0.89 -18.21
N THR A 332 27.56 -0.78 -18.50
CA THR A 332 26.50 -0.35 -17.57
C THR A 332 25.51 -1.47 -17.29
N ALA A 333 24.68 -1.25 -16.27
CA ALA A 333 23.82 -2.25 -15.67
C ALA A 333 22.63 -1.62 -14.97
N VAL A 334 21.74 -2.44 -14.42
CA VAL A 334 20.79 -2.02 -13.38
C VAL A 334 21.23 -2.63 -12.06
N GLY A 335 21.53 -1.80 -11.07
CA GLY A 335 21.92 -2.22 -9.73
C GLY A 335 20.80 -2.02 -8.71
N TRP A 336 20.92 -2.66 -7.55
CA TRP A 336 19.92 -2.55 -6.49
C TRP A 336 20.48 -2.69 -5.07
N ILE A 337 19.79 -2.08 -4.10
CA ILE A 337 20.07 -2.19 -2.66
C ILE A 337 18.75 -2.24 -1.89
N ASP A 338 18.68 -3.08 -0.85
CA ASP A 338 17.64 -3.01 0.18
C ASP A 338 18.16 -2.25 1.41
N GLY A 339 17.57 -1.09 1.70
CA GLY A 339 17.91 -0.23 2.83
C GLY A 339 17.18 -0.56 4.14
N GLY A 340 16.33 -1.59 4.18
CA GLY A 340 15.53 -1.94 5.35
C GLY A 340 14.25 -1.11 5.45
N GLY A 341 13.35 -1.31 4.50
CA GLY A 341 12.06 -0.61 4.37
C GLY A 341 11.89 0.08 3.01
N ALA A 342 12.96 0.16 2.23
CA ALA A 342 12.93 0.61 0.85
C ALA A 342 13.98 -0.12 0.01
N ILE A 343 13.57 -0.63 -1.15
CA ILE A 343 14.48 -1.15 -2.17
C ILE A 343 14.73 -0.07 -3.21
N THR A 344 15.98 0.26 -3.46
CA THR A 344 16.38 1.14 -4.57
C THR A 344 16.88 0.29 -5.73
N VAL A 345 16.34 0.51 -6.92
CA VAL A 345 16.78 -0.07 -8.19
C VAL A 345 17.12 1.07 -9.13
N ARG A 346 18.29 1.07 -9.78
CA ARG A 346 18.65 2.15 -10.70
C ARG A 346 19.60 1.71 -11.79
N TYR A 347 19.58 2.45 -12.89
CA TYR A 347 20.64 2.38 -13.90
C TYR A 347 21.98 2.81 -13.29
N THR A 348 23.03 2.03 -13.55
CA THR A 348 24.36 2.29 -13.02
C THR A 348 25.50 1.66 -13.82
N LEU A 349 26.75 1.80 -13.36
CA LEU A 349 27.92 1.12 -13.92
C LEU A 349 28.08 -0.29 -13.34
N TYR A 350 28.60 -1.24 -14.12
CA TYR A 350 29.03 -2.49 -13.50
C TYR A 350 30.14 -2.23 -12.48
N GLY A 351 30.02 -2.85 -11.31
CA GLY A 351 30.95 -2.68 -10.20
C GLY A 351 30.65 -1.51 -9.28
N ASP A 352 29.58 -0.73 -9.50
CA ASP A 352 29.09 0.28 -8.52
C ASP A 352 28.23 -0.43 -7.45
N ALA A 353 28.88 -1.19 -6.58
CA ALA A 353 28.24 -1.99 -5.55
C ALA A 353 27.49 -1.12 -4.53
N THR A 354 28.05 0.05 -4.19
CA THR A 354 27.44 1.02 -3.26
C THR A 354 26.26 1.78 -3.86
N LEU A 355 26.05 1.65 -5.17
CA LEU A 355 24.97 2.29 -5.92
C LEU A 355 24.99 3.81 -5.73
N ASP A 356 26.19 4.41 -5.70
CA ASP A 356 26.41 5.85 -5.52
C ASP A 356 26.59 6.58 -6.87
N GLY A 357 27.08 5.87 -7.88
CA GLY A 357 27.21 6.34 -9.27
C GLY A 357 28.63 6.45 -9.74
N THR A 358 29.58 6.05 -8.89
CA THR A 358 30.99 6.09 -9.14
C THR A 358 31.62 4.79 -8.70
N VAL A 359 32.26 4.07 -9.62
CA VAL A 359 32.99 2.85 -9.26
C VAL A 359 34.33 3.25 -8.66
N ASN A 360 34.52 3.00 -7.36
CA ASN A 360 35.69 3.45 -6.62
C ASN A 360 36.17 2.40 -5.58
N PHE A 361 37.03 2.83 -4.66
CA PHE A 361 37.59 1.96 -3.62
C PHE A 361 36.52 1.32 -2.72
N ALA A 362 35.43 2.03 -2.43
CA ALA A 362 34.35 1.50 -1.60
C ALA A 362 33.70 0.27 -2.23
N ASP A 363 33.51 0.29 -3.55
CA ASP A 363 32.93 -0.86 -4.26
C ASP A 363 33.92 -2.03 -4.37
N LEU A 364 35.20 -1.73 -4.63
CA LEU A 364 36.24 -2.74 -4.61
C LEU A 364 36.37 -3.39 -3.23
N LEU A 365 36.22 -2.61 -2.16
CA LEU A 365 36.22 -3.11 -0.80
C LEU A 365 35.06 -4.08 -0.58
N ALA A 366 33.83 -3.72 -0.96
CA ALA A 366 32.65 -4.57 -0.86
C ALA A 366 32.85 -5.91 -1.60
N LEU A 367 33.33 -5.86 -2.84
CA LEU A 367 33.66 -7.05 -3.64
C LEU A 367 34.74 -7.89 -2.97
N SER A 368 35.85 -7.27 -2.53
CA SER A 368 37.00 -7.98 -1.96
C SER A 368 36.66 -8.74 -0.67
N GLN A 369 35.74 -8.20 0.13
CA GLN A 369 35.28 -8.83 1.37
C GLN A 369 34.44 -10.09 1.11
N ASN A 370 33.88 -10.22 -0.09
CA ASN A 370 33.00 -11.32 -0.48
C ASN A 370 33.59 -12.22 -1.57
N TYR A 371 34.83 -11.97 -2.00
CA TYR A 371 35.44 -12.68 -3.13
C TYR A 371 35.49 -14.21 -2.93
N ASN A 372 35.14 -14.94 -3.97
CA ASN A 372 35.04 -16.41 -4.00
C ASN A 372 34.00 -16.97 -3.01
N THR A 373 32.91 -16.24 -2.79
CA THR A 373 31.76 -16.70 -1.98
C THR A 373 30.47 -16.67 -2.79
N SER A 374 29.49 -17.47 -2.36
CA SER A 374 28.18 -17.62 -2.99
C SER A 374 27.04 -17.04 -2.14
N GLY A 375 25.85 -16.93 -2.71
CA GLY A 375 24.68 -16.36 -2.04
C GLY A 375 24.78 -14.85 -1.85
N ARG A 376 25.55 -14.20 -2.71
CA ARG A 376 25.81 -12.75 -2.70
C ARG A 376 24.85 -12.01 -3.62
N GLN A 377 24.86 -10.70 -3.50
CA GLN A 377 24.00 -9.78 -4.22
C GLN A 377 24.80 -8.54 -4.64
N TRP A 378 24.15 -7.62 -5.35
CA TRP A 378 24.77 -6.42 -5.90
C TRP A 378 25.63 -5.64 -4.90
N ILE A 379 25.10 -5.35 -3.70
CA ILE A 379 25.81 -4.64 -2.63
C ILE A 379 27.08 -5.38 -2.14
N ASP A 380 27.14 -6.70 -2.31
CA ASP A 380 28.28 -7.53 -1.94
C ASP A 380 29.34 -7.63 -3.06
N GLY A 381 29.03 -7.09 -4.25
CA GLY A 381 29.90 -7.11 -5.43
C GLY A 381 29.52 -8.12 -6.52
N ASP A 382 28.38 -8.83 -6.42
CA ASP A 382 27.84 -9.65 -7.51
C ASP A 382 27.12 -8.74 -8.52
N SER A 383 27.85 -8.39 -9.57
CA SER A 383 27.44 -7.38 -10.55
C SER A 383 26.77 -7.98 -11.79
N ASP A 384 26.74 -9.31 -11.90
CA ASP A 384 26.14 -10.02 -13.04
C ASP A 384 24.96 -10.93 -12.70
N TYR A 385 24.60 -10.98 -11.41
CA TYR A 385 23.45 -11.70 -10.86
C TYR A 385 23.58 -13.23 -10.96
N ASP A 386 24.80 -13.77 -11.03
CA ASP A 386 25.04 -15.22 -11.01
C ASP A 386 25.01 -15.84 -9.60
N GLY A 387 24.97 -15.01 -8.56
CA GLY A 387 24.91 -15.41 -7.15
C GLY A 387 26.28 -15.67 -6.52
N PHE A 388 27.37 -15.40 -7.22
CA PHE A 388 28.75 -15.52 -6.78
C PHE A 388 29.48 -14.19 -6.93
N VAL A 389 30.46 -13.94 -6.07
CA VAL A 389 31.43 -12.85 -6.28
C VAL A 389 32.73 -13.46 -6.73
N ASN A 390 33.12 -13.23 -7.99
CA ASN A 390 34.26 -13.90 -8.58
C ASN A 390 35.07 -13.00 -9.52
N PHE A 391 35.93 -13.61 -10.35
CA PHE A 391 36.78 -12.87 -11.29
C PHE A 391 35.99 -12.07 -12.32
N ALA A 392 34.82 -12.55 -12.74
CA ALA A 392 33.95 -11.85 -13.69
C ALA A 392 33.51 -10.49 -13.13
N ASP A 393 33.10 -10.43 -11.86
CA ASP A 393 32.74 -9.18 -11.18
C ASP A 393 33.93 -8.24 -11.06
N LEU A 394 35.07 -8.76 -10.63
CA LEU A 394 36.28 -7.96 -10.48
C LEU A 394 36.72 -7.37 -11.82
N LEU A 395 36.61 -8.13 -12.91
CA LEU A 395 36.92 -7.66 -14.25
C LEU A 395 36.00 -6.50 -14.65
N ARG A 396 34.68 -6.66 -14.47
CA ARG A 396 33.70 -5.60 -14.77
C ARG A 396 33.93 -4.34 -13.94
N LEU A 397 34.19 -4.49 -12.65
CA LEU A 397 34.55 -3.38 -11.75
C LEU A 397 35.82 -2.68 -12.24
N SER A 398 36.88 -3.44 -12.57
CA SER A 398 38.17 -2.88 -12.99
C SER A 398 38.07 -2.07 -14.29
N GLN A 399 37.19 -2.48 -15.21
CA GLN A 399 36.94 -1.78 -16.47
C GLN A 399 36.25 -0.42 -16.25
N ASN A 400 35.51 -0.28 -15.15
CA ASN A 400 34.81 0.96 -14.79
C ASN A 400 35.50 1.73 -13.64
N TYR A 401 36.65 1.29 -13.13
CA TYR A 401 37.24 1.91 -11.95
C TYR A 401 37.56 3.40 -12.17
N ASN A 402 37.19 4.25 -11.20
CA ASN A 402 37.19 5.71 -11.25
C ASN A 402 36.27 6.34 -12.33
N GLN A 403 35.34 5.57 -12.91
CA GLN A 403 34.30 6.11 -13.78
C GLN A 403 33.08 6.51 -12.95
N SER A 404 32.38 7.55 -13.40
CA SER A 404 31.10 7.98 -12.85
C SER A 404 30.05 8.04 -13.95
N LEU A 405 28.80 7.77 -13.60
CA LEU A 405 27.67 8.10 -14.47
C LEU A 405 27.68 9.60 -14.78
N PRO A 406 27.31 10.02 -16.00
CA PRO A 406 27.09 11.42 -16.29
C PRO A 406 26.07 12.01 -15.31
N SER A 407 26.44 13.07 -14.60
CA SER A 407 25.49 13.85 -13.81
C SER A 407 24.42 14.40 -14.76
N GLY A 408 23.19 13.92 -14.63
CA GLY A 408 22.06 14.37 -15.45
C GLY A 408 21.76 15.85 -15.25
N ALA A 409 22.39 16.72 -16.04
CA ALA A 409 21.76 17.98 -16.40
C ALA A 409 20.74 17.64 -17.47
N ALA A 410 19.45 17.80 -17.14
CA ALA A 410 18.38 17.73 -18.13
C ALA A 410 18.77 18.61 -19.32
N ALA A 411 18.85 18.03 -20.52
CA ALA A 411 18.75 18.82 -21.72
C ALA A 411 17.33 19.39 -21.73
N VAL A 412 17.16 20.59 -21.16
CA VAL A 412 15.97 21.40 -21.38
C VAL A 412 15.97 21.70 -22.88
N PRO A 413 15.01 21.21 -23.68
CA PRO A 413 14.83 21.73 -25.03
C PRO A 413 14.41 23.18 -24.82
N GLU A 414 15.25 24.14 -25.20
CA GLU A 414 14.86 25.55 -25.13
C GLU A 414 13.58 25.75 -25.95
N PRO A 415 12.46 26.17 -25.35
CA PRO A 415 11.31 26.55 -26.12
C PRO A 415 11.62 27.89 -26.80
N SER A 416 11.66 27.87 -28.13
CA SER A 416 11.19 28.96 -29.01
C SER A 416 11.78 30.37 -28.86
N ALA A 417 12.99 30.56 -28.29
CA ALA A 417 13.68 31.87 -28.35
C ALA A 417 14.10 32.27 -29.79
N LEU A 418 14.27 31.30 -30.69
CA LEU A 418 14.56 31.56 -32.12
C LEU A 418 13.35 32.09 -32.91
N SER A 419 12.12 31.86 -32.46
CA SER A 419 10.91 32.34 -33.12
C SER A 419 10.67 33.84 -32.89
N VAL A 420 11.12 34.37 -31.75
CA VAL A 420 10.94 35.79 -31.37
C VAL A 420 12.01 36.69 -32.04
N LEU A 421 13.22 36.18 -32.27
CA LEU A 421 14.25 36.90 -33.04
C LEU A 421 13.92 36.98 -34.55
N GLY A 422 13.28 35.95 -35.12
CA GLY A 422 12.84 35.96 -36.52
C GLY A 422 11.74 36.99 -36.84
N LEU A 423 10.76 37.16 -35.94
CA LEU A 423 9.69 38.15 -36.12
C LEU A 423 10.19 39.60 -35.91
N SER A 424 11.17 39.80 -35.03
CA SER A 424 11.75 41.12 -34.74
C SER A 424 12.47 41.72 -35.95
N VAL A 425 13.20 40.88 -36.71
CA VAL A 425 13.93 41.30 -37.93
C VAL A 425 12.97 41.58 -39.11
N LEU A 426 11.86 40.86 -39.21
CA LEU A 426 10.83 41.10 -40.24
C LEU A 426 10.02 42.38 -39.98
N LEU A 427 9.77 42.73 -38.72
CA LEU A 427 9.07 43.98 -38.35
C LEU A 427 9.96 45.23 -38.47
N LEU A 428 11.29 45.09 -38.31
CA LEU A 428 12.24 46.18 -38.55
C LEU A 428 12.52 46.44 -40.04
N ARG A 429 12.35 45.44 -40.92
CA ARG A 429 12.48 45.63 -42.39
C ARG A 429 11.31 46.37 -43.01
N ARG A 430 10.10 46.30 -42.45
CA ARG A 430 8.91 46.99 -43.01
C ARG A 430 8.85 48.50 -42.70
N ARG A 431 9.61 49.01 -41.73
CA ARG A 431 9.58 50.45 -41.37
C ARG A 431 10.52 51.34 -42.20
N ARG A 432 11.39 50.80 -43.05
CA ARG A 432 12.28 51.62 -43.92
C ARG A 432 11.76 51.89 -45.34
N ALA A 433 10.56 51.42 -45.70
CA ALA A 433 10.03 51.54 -47.07
C ALA A 433 8.95 52.62 -47.26
N PHE A 434 8.66 53.48 -46.26
CA PHE A 434 7.55 54.44 -46.34
C PHE A 434 7.91 55.90 -45.97
N TYR A 435 9.13 56.33 -46.31
CA TYR A 435 9.46 57.75 -46.40
C TYR A 435 10.34 57.98 -47.63
N GLY A 436 9.73 58.41 -48.74
CA GLY A 436 10.48 58.72 -49.95
C GLY A 436 9.66 58.82 -51.24
N ARG A 437 8.63 59.67 -51.29
CA ARG A 437 8.37 60.68 -52.34
C ARG A 437 7.02 61.34 -52.15
#